data_AF-A0A7T2W0T3-F1
#
_entry.id   AF-A0A7T2W0T3-F1
#
_cell.length_a   1.000
_cell.length_b   1.000
_cell.length_c   1.000
_cell.angle_alpha   90.00
_cell.angle_beta   90.00
_cell.angle_gamma   90.00
#
_symmetry.space_group_name_H-M   'P 1'
#
loop_
_entity.id
_entity.type
_entity.pdbx_description
1 polymer ?
#
loop_
_entity_poly.entity_id
_entity_poly.type
_entity_poly.pdbx_seq_one_letter_code
_entity_poly.pdbx_strand_id
1 'polypeptide(L)'
;MPSINQFRGLNNVTDPVRLGAQWLRRADGVVITNSGALEQRPGLQPAAPGAQFPFATQQGDRMLVAAGGFVQALHDSGELQPLAPLSSPARVSWSEINGEIAYCNGPDAGIVRADLSVIPLRWSMPAAPALSVQAGGSLPGGLYRAVSTLLLPDGRETGASPAAEIVLPAGSTLRVEPQGLQAGQGQQLVYLAPADSEVFQLLGAPTGPVLWDRSPDDLGQDCLGAGLWPLPAAATVIQHWQGRLFAGQALADGNSAIWFSKPLAWHLFDTAADFFMVPGEVRMLAPHDAGLVVGTSKGLWAYSDGPLKQLAPYGVPSGLPWARDEDGRIWIWSQRGICTALPFANLTSTTVSVPPGTDVHAHWCQHAGQSHFIVSTAADAVAGAFNPRSPIGGIVS
;
A
#
# COMPACT_ATOMS: atom_id res chain seq x y z
N MET A 1 -42.67 16.09 -32.84
CA MET A 1 -41.48 15.34 -32.39
C MET A 1 -41.60 15.13 -30.89
N PRO A 2 -41.26 13.96 -30.34
CA PRO A 2 -41.19 13.80 -28.88
C PRO A 2 -40.18 14.82 -28.32
N SER A 3 -40.58 15.61 -27.33
CA SER A 3 -39.68 16.53 -26.65
C SER A 3 -38.79 15.75 -25.68
N ILE A 4 -37.49 16.01 -25.72
CA ILE A 4 -36.56 15.46 -24.74
C ILE A 4 -36.54 16.41 -23.55
N ASN A 5 -37.18 16.00 -22.45
CA ASN A 5 -37.24 16.81 -21.25
C ASN A 5 -36.01 16.59 -20.34
N GLN A 6 -35.29 15.47 -20.51
CA GLN A 6 -34.12 15.11 -19.72
C GLN A 6 -33.24 14.09 -20.45
N PHE A 7 -31.92 14.25 -20.38
CA PHE A 7 -30.95 13.23 -20.80
C PHE A 7 -30.62 12.27 -19.65
N ARG A 8 -30.53 10.97 -19.94
CA ARG A 8 -30.31 9.90 -18.95
C ARG A 8 -28.88 9.39 -18.86
N GLY A 9 -27.97 9.87 -19.69
CA GLY A 9 -26.60 9.35 -19.73
C GLY A 9 -26.20 8.71 -21.03
N LEU A 10 -25.02 8.09 -20.96
CA LEU A 10 -24.48 7.21 -21.98
C LEU A 10 -25.15 5.83 -21.87
N ASN A 11 -25.66 5.32 -22.99
CA ASN A 11 -26.03 3.92 -23.16
C ASN A 11 -25.52 3.41 -24.50
N ASN A 12 -24.41 2.69 -24.46
CA ASN A 12 -23.77 2.12 -25.64
C ASN A 12 -23.88 0.59 -25.71
N VAL A 13 -24.58 -0.02 -24.74
CA VAL A 13 -24.85 -1.47 -24.66
C VAL A 13 -26.16 -1.82 -25.36
N THR A 14 -27.21 -1.00 -25.19
CA THR A 14 -28.54 -1.27 -25.76
C THR A 14 -28.56 -1.04 -27.28
N ASP A 15 -29.40 -1.79 -27.99
CA ASP A 15 -29.65 -1.59 -29.42
C ASP A 15 -30.11 -0.14 -29.70
N PRO A 16 -29.41 0.62 -30.56
CA PRO A 16 -29.77 1.99 -30.91
C PRO A 16 -31.21 2.16 -31.41
N VAL A 17 -31.78 1.15 -32.07
CA VAL A 17 -33.15 1.22 -32.60
C VAL A 17 -34.20 1.14 -31.48
N ARG A 18 -33.84 0.50 -30.36
CA ARG A 18 -34.66 0.40 -29.14
C ARG A 18 -34.32 1.47 -28.12
N LEU A 19 -33.29 2.27 -28.39
CA LEU A 19 -32.81 3.28 -27.47
C LEU A 19 -33.68 4.53 -27.57
N GLY A 20 -34.28 4.93 -26.45
CA GLY A 20 -35.05 6.17 -26.39
C GLY A 20 -34.17 7.40 -26.62
N ALA A 21 -34.73 8.45 -27.24
CA ALA A 21 -34.02 9.68 -27.61
C ALA A 21 -33.36 10.43 -26.42
N GLN A 22 -33.75 10.11 -25.19
CA GLN A 22 -33.15 10.61 -23.95
C GLN A 22 -31.74 10.05 -23.64
N TRP A 23 -31.24 9.06 -24.40
CA TRP A 23 -29.94 8.44 -24.17
C TRP A 23 -28.91 8.83 -25.22
N LEU A 24 -27.66 8.97 -24.79
CA LEU A 24 -26.53 9.22 -25.67
C LEU A 24 -25.88 7.89 -26.04
N ARG A 25 -25.56 7.70 -27.32
CA ARG A 25 -24.75 6.55 -27.77
C ARG A 25 -23.24 6.81 -27.63
N ARG A 26 -22.86 8.09 -27.72
CA ARG A 26 -21.50 8.62 -27.60
C ARG A 26 -21.59 9.96 -26.90
N ALA A 27 -20.69 10.23 -25.96
CA ALA A 27 -20.70 11.43 -25.14
C ALA A 27 -19.26 11.94 -25.00
N ASP A 28 -18.83 12.75 -25.96
CA ASP A 28 -17.46 13.28 -26.03
C ASP A 28 -17.47 14.77 -25.68
N GLY A 29 -16.69 15.16 -24.66
CA GLY A 29 -16.56 16.57 -24.27
C GLY A 29 -17.84 17.19 -23.71
N VAL A 30 -18.75 16.37 -23.18
CA VAL A 30 -20.03 16.82 -22.60
C VAL A 30 -20.19 16.32 -21.16
N VAL A 31 -20.96 17.06 -20.37
CA VAL A 31 -21.41 16.69 -19.03
C VAL A 31 -22.94 16.73 -19.03
N ILE A 32 -23.56 15.79 -18.30
CA ILE A 32 -25.00 15.82 -18.05
C ILE A 32 -25.19 16.31 -16.61
N THR A 33 -25.93 17.39 -16.45
CA THR A 33 -26.17 18.00 -15.14
C THR A 33 -27.19 17.21 -14.32
N ASN A 34 -27.35 17.58 -13.05
CA ASN A 34 -28.39 17.02 -12.18
C ASN A 34 -29.83 17.26 -12.69
N SER A 35 -30.07 18.37 -13.42
CA SER A 35 -31.34 18.64 -14.12
C SER A 35 -31.49 17.81 -15.41
N GLY A 36 -30.44 17.07 -15.79
CA GLY A 36 -30.35 16.27 -17.02
C GLY A 36 -30.23 17.10 -18.29
N ALA A 37 -29.73 18.34 -18.17
CA ALA A 37 -29.32 19.15 -19.32
C ALA A 37 -27.94 18.72 -19.82
N LEU A 38 -27.67 18.96 -21.10
CA LEU A 38 -26.35 18.76 -21.70
C LEU A 38 -25.56 20.06 -21.67
N GLU A 39 -24.35 19.99 -21.12
CA GLU A 39 -23.40 21.10 -21.11
C GLU A 39 -22.06 20.66 -21.72
N GLN A 40 -21.33 21.61 -22.29
CA GLN A 40 -19.96 21.36 -22.74
C GLN A 40 -19.06 21.21 -21.53
N ARG A 41 -18.21 20.18 -21.52
CA ARG A 41 -17.23 19.98 -20.45
C ARG A 41 -16.21 21.13 -20.46
N PRO A 42 -15.87 21.71 -19.31
CA PRO A 42 -14.77 22.67 -19.21
C PRO A 42 -13.47 22.12 -19.81
N GLY A 43 -12.65 23.03 -20.36
CA GLY A 43 -11.32 22.68 -20.85
C GLY A 43 -10.40 22.19 -19.74
N LEU A 44 -9.41 21.37 -20.11
CA LEU A 44 -8.38 20.90 -19.18
C LEU A 44 -7.04 21.57 -19.53
N GLN A 45 -6.29 21.97 -18.51
CA GLN A 45 -4.91 22.43 -18.65
C GLN A 45 -3.99 21.56 -17.78
N PRO A 46 -2.83 21.11 -18.30
CA PRO A 46 -1.89 20.34 -17.50
C PRO A 46 -1.24 21.25 -16.45
N ALA A 47 -1.34 20.85 -15.18
CA ALA A 47 -0.69 21.58 -14.08
C ALA A 47 0.81 21.27 -13.99
N ALA A 48 1.20 20.01 -14.18
CA ALA A 48 2.59 19.56 -14.12
C ALA A 48 2.86 18.49 -15.20
N PRO A 49 3.28 18.89 -16.42
CA PRO A 49 3.61 17.95 -17.48
C PRO A 49 4.68 16.94 -17.06
N GLY A 50 4.43 15.65 -17.31
CA GLY A 50 5.36 14.57 -16.96
C GLY A 50 5.24 14.05 -15.52
N ALA A 51 4.40 14.67 -14.68
CA ALA A 51 4.04 14.11 -13.38
C ALA A 51 3.15 12.88 -13.52
N GLN A 52 3.42 11.87 -12.70
CA GLN A 52 2.75 10.58 -12.68
C GLN A 52 2.32 10.23 -11.26
N PHE A 53 1.32 9.36 -11.15
CA PHE A 53 0.83 8.79 -9.88
C PHE A 53 0.54 9.85 -8.81
N PRO A 54 -0.31 10.86 -9.10
CA PRO A 54 -0.56 11.93 -8.14
C PRO A 54 -1.31 11.40 -6.90
N PHE A 55 -0.93 11.95 -5.76
CA PHE A 55 -1.57 11.71 -4.47
C PHE A 55 -1.78 13.04 -3.76
N ALA A 56 -3.02 13.29 -3.33
CA ALA A 56 -3.36 14.40 -2.46
C ALA A 56 -3.66 13.86 -1.07
N THR A 57 -3.19 14.57 -0.04
CA THR A 57 -3.51 14.25 1.35
C THR A 57 -5.00 14.45 1.63
N GLN A 58 -5.51 13.80 2.68
CA GLN A 58 -6.91 13.95 3.10
C GLN A 58 -7.26 15.40 3.46
N GLN A 59 -6.29 16.15 4.00
CA GLN A 59 -6.47 17.58 4.31
C GLN A 59 -6.33 18.49 3.08
N GLY A 60 -5.87 17.96 1.95
CA GLY A 60 -5.64 18.74 0.72
C GLY A 60 -4.49 19.74 0.81
N ASP A 61 -3.61 19.62 1.81
CA ASP A 61 -2.50 20.54 2.08
C ASP A 61 -1.23 20.20 1.29
N ARG A 62 -1.13 18.96 0.76
CA ARG A 62 0.04 18.50 0.00
C ARG A 62 -0.38 17.63 -1.17
N MET A 63 0.31 17.82 -2.28
CA MET A 63 0.23 16.98 -3.46
C MET A 63 1.59 16.38 -3.77
N LEU A 64 1.66 15.05 -3.82
CA LEU A 64 2.86 14.30 -4.18
C LEU A 64 2.69 13.65 -5.53
N VAL A 65 3.78 13.58 -6.29
CA VAL A 65 3.84 12.96 -7.61
C VAL A 65 5.16 12.20 -7.78
N ALA A 66 5.21 11.29 -8.74
CA ALA A 66 6.45 10.79 -9.30
C ALA A 66 6.77 11.56 -10.59
N ALA A 67 7.96 12.14 -10.71
CA ALA A 67 8.37 12.86 -11.91
C ALA A 67 9.90 12.84 -12.05
N GLY A 68 10.40 12.64 -13.27
CA GLY A 68 11.85 12.74 -13.55
C GLY A 68 12.74 11.79 -12.75
N GLY A 69 12.21 10.65 -12.27
CA GLY A 69 12.94 9.71 -11.41
C GLY A 69 12.99 10.10 -9.94
N PHE A 70 12.07 10.95 -9.47
CA PHE A 70 11.96 11.37 -8.07
C PHE A 70 10.51 11.29 -7.58
N VAL A 71 10.37 11.06 -6.27
CA VAL A 71 9.21 11.55 -5.51
C VAL A 71 9.35 13.05 -5.37
N GLN A 72 8.31 13.79 -5.75
CA GLN A 72 8.30 15.26 -5.74
C GLN A 72 7.04 15.79 -5.06
N ALA A 73 7.17 16.93 -4.37
CA ALA A 73 6.03 17.75 -3.99
C ALA A 73 5.64 18.65 -5.16
N LEU A 74 4.34 18.71 -5.47
CA LEU A 74 3.76 19.64 -6.42
C LEU A 74 3.13 20.80 -5.65
N HIS A 75 3.67 22.00 -5.87
CA HIS A 75 3.17 23.24 -5.29
C HIS A 75 2.05 23.84 -6.15
N ASP A 76 1.21 24.70 -5.56
CA ASP A 76 0.10 25.38 -6.25
C ASP A 76 0.56 26.21 -7.47
N SER A 77 1.82 26.67 -7.47
CA SER A 77 2.44 27.36 -8.60
C SER A 77 2.68 26.46 -9.82
N GLY A 78 2.53 25.14 -9.68
CA GLY A 78 2.94 24.14 -10.67
C GLY A 78 4.41 23.71 -10.52
N GLU A 79 5.15 24.26 -9.55
CA GLU A 79 6.54 23.91 -9.30
C GLU A 79 6.66 22.51 -8.68
N LEU A 80 7.64 21.74 -9.17
CA LEU A 80 7.98 20.43 -8.65
C LEU A 80 9.26 20.51 -7.81
N GLN A 81 9.16 20.12 -6.53
CA GLN A 81 10.28 20.05 -5.61
C GLN A 81 10.72 18.59 -5.42
N PRO A 82 11.95 18.20 -5.83
CA PRO A 82 12.44 16.84 -5.64
C PRO A 82 12.69 16.54 -4.15
N LEU A 83 12.18 15.40 -3.68
CA LEU A 83 12.29 14.97 -2.28
C LEU A 83 13.18 13.73 -2.12
N ALA A 84 12.97 12.71 -2.95
CA ALA A 84 13.74 11.46 -2.90
C ALA A 84 13.89 10.82 -4.28
N PRO A 85 15.05 10.24 -4.61
CA PRO A 85 15.23 9.53 -5.87
C PRO A 85 14.43 8.23 -5.90
N LEU A 86 14.02 7.83 -7.11
CA LEU A 86 13.42 6.54 -7.40
C LEU A 86 14.38 5.75 -8.30
N SER A 87 14.66 4.50 -7.93
CA SER A 87 15.47 3.58 -8.74
C SER A 87 14.66 2.92 -9.86
N SER A 88 13.33 3.02 -9.81
CA SER A 88 12.43 2.42 -10.79
C SER A 88 11.35 3.40 -11.25
N PRO A 89 10.98 3.39 -12.56
CA PRO A 89 9.82 4.13 -13.06
C PRO A 89 8.48 3.42 -12.76
N ALA A 90 8.51 2.32 -12.00
CA ALA A 90 7.31 1.61 -11.61
C ALA A 90 6.34 2.52 -10.83
N ARG A 91 5.06 2.16 -10.89
CA ARG A 91 4.00 2.89 -10.21
C ARG A 91 4.31 3.06 -8.73
N VAL A 92 4.19 4.30 -8.26
CA VAL A 92 4.25 4.62 -6.84
C VAL A 92 2.87 4.45 -6.21
N SER A 93 2.77 3.62 -5.19
CA SER A 93 1.63 3.53 -4.28
C SER A 93 1.88 4.42 -3.08
N TRP A 94 0.82 5.08 -2.62
CA TRP A 94 0.86 6.02 -1.53
C TRP A 94 -0.10 5.57 -0.43
N SER A 95 0.23 5.91 0.82
CA SER A 95 -0.69 5.78 1.94
C SER A 95 -0.38 6.84 2.98
N GLU A 96 -1.42 7.55 3.43
CA GLU A 96 -1.31 8.49 4.54
C GLU A 96 -1.37 7.74 5.89
N ILE A 97 -0.48 8.08 6.82
CA ILE A 97 -0.36 7.50 8.16
C ILE A 97 -0.05 8.65 9.13
N ASN A 98 -0.99 9.00 10.02
CA ASN A 98 -0.79 10.02 11.04
C ASN A 98 -0.22 11.37 10.53
N GLY A 99 -0.65 11.81 9.35
CA GLY A 99 -0.17 13.05 8.72
C GLY A 99 1.18 12.94 8.02
N GLU A 100 1.81 11.76 7.99
CA GLU A 100 2.93 11.41 7.12
C GLU A 100 2.44 10.60 5.91
N ILE A 101 3.26 10.50 4.87
CA ILE A 101 2.89 9.78 3.63
C ILE A 101 3.92 8.70 3.36
N ALA A 102 3.52 7.44 3.57
CA ALA A 102 4.29 6.29 3.14
C ALA A 102 4.14 6.10 1.63
N TYR A 103 5.22 5.69 0.96
CA TYR A 103 5.20 5.32 -0.44
C TYR A 103 6.01 4.04 -0.72
N CYS A 104 5.63 3.31 -1.76
CA CYS A 104 6.45 2.23 -2.32
C CYS A 104 6.16 2.00 -3.81
N ASN A 105 7.11 1.42 -4.55
CA ASN A 105 6.94 1.02 -5.95
C ASN A 105 7.52 -0.37 -6.27
N GLY A 106 7.74 -1.20 -5.25
CA GLY A 106 8.67 -2.33 -5.32
C GLY A 106 10.00 -1.92 -4.69
N PRO A 107 11.08 -1.68 -5.47
CA PRO A 107 12.43 -1.48 -4.94
C PRO A 107 12.56 -0.25 -4.03
N ASP A 108 11.81 0.82 -4.28
CA ASP A 108 11.84 2.05 -3.50
C ASP A 108 10.71 2.06 -2.46
N ALA A 109 11.01 2.53 -1.25
CA ALA A 109 10.01 2.80 -0.23
C ALA A 109 10.51 3.83 0.79
N GLY A 110 9.64 4.78 1.14
CA GLY A 110 9.99 5.89 2.03
C GLY A 110 8.77 6.48 2.73
N ILE A 111 9.02 7.42 3.61
CA ILE A 111 8.02 8.18 4.35
C ILE A 111 8.34 9.65 4.16
N VAL A 112 7.42 10.37 3.54
CA VAL A 112 7.47 11.82 3.42
C VAL A 112 6.83 12.41 4.68
N ARG A 113 7.63 13.15 5.43
CA ARG A 113 7.21 13.85 6.65
C ARG A 113 6.49 15.15 6.33
N ALA A 114 5.93 15.76 7.37
CA ALA A 114 5.22 17.03 7.22
C ALA A 114 6.08 18.20 6.74
N ASP A 115 7.38 18.18 7.06
CA ASP A 115 8.37 19.16 6.59
C ASP A 115 8.95 18.81 5.20
N LEU A 116 8.36 17.83 4.50
CA LEU A 116 8.81 17.28 3.22
C LEU A 116 10.18 16.57 3.27
N SER A 117 10.76 16.36 4.44
CA SER A 117 11.90 15.46 4.59
C SER A 117 11.46 14.00 4.34
N VAL A 118 12.36 13.20 3.77
CA VAL A 118 12.10 11.79 3.49
C VAL A 118 12.98 10.90 4.34
N ILE A 119 12.35 9.98 5.06
CA ILE A 119 13.05 8.93 5.81
C ILE A 119 12.76 7.55 5.19
N PRO A 120 13.65 6.56 5.34
CA PRO A 120 13.40 5.22 4.83
C PRO A 120 12.19 4.56 5.51
N LEU A 121 11.26 4.00 4.73
CA LEU A 121 10.21 3.13 5.28
C LEU A 121 10.80 1.77 5.64
N ARG A 122 11.65 1.25 4.74
CA ARG A 122 12.44 0.04 4.96
C ARG A 122 13.68 0.35 5.77
N TRP A 123 14.05 -0.60 6.59
CA TRP A 123 15.27 -0.61 7.40
C TRP A 123 16.07 -1.86 7.07
N SER A 124 17.37 -1.80 7.32
CA SER A 124 18.27 -2.95 7.12
C SER A 124 18.22 -3.86 8.33
N MET A 125 18.16 -5.17 8.11
CA MET A 125 18.21 -6.13 9.21
C MET A 125 19.51 -5.94 10.02
N PRO A 126 19.45 -5.75 11.35
CA PRO A 126 20.63 -5.69 12.18
C PRO A 126 21.46 -6.97 12.09
N ALA A 127 22.77 -6.81 12.24
CA ALA A 127 23.66 -7.94 12.42
C ALA A 127 23.59 -8.46 13.85
N ALA A 128 23.70 -9.78 14.02
CA ALA A 128 23.73 -10.42 15.33
C ALA A 128 25.01 -10.02 16.09
N PRO A 129 24.97 -9.91 17.44
CA PRO A 129 26.17 -9.70 18.23
C PRO A 129 27.03 -10.96 18.20
N ALA A 130 28.35 -10.82 18.34
CA ALA A 130 29.23 -11.97 18.49
C ALA A 130 29.26 -12.42 19.97
N LEU A 131 29.18 -13.74 20.18
CA LEU A 131 29.23 -14.35 21.51
C LEU A 131 30.51 -15.18 21.64
N SER A 132 31.18 -15.06 22.79
CA SER A 132 32.34 -15.88 23.12
C SER A 132 32.40 -16.19 24.60
N VAL A 133 33.00 -17.34 24.94
CA VAL A 133 33.23 -17.74 26.33
C VAL A 133 34.50 -17.09 26.87
N GLN A 134 34.44 -16.58 28.09
CA GLN A 134 35.61 -16.15 28.84
C GLN A 134 35.72 -16.97 30.13
N ALA A 135 36.94 -17.38 30.46
CA ALA A 135 37.21 -18.18 31.65
C ALA A 135 37.00 -17.37 32.93
N GLY A 136 36.48 -18.06 33.96
CA GLY A 136 36.12 -17.46 35.24
C GLY A 136 34.75 -16.79 35.18
N GLY A 137 34.01 -16.86 36.28
CA GLY A 137 32.69 -16.29 36.42
C GLY A 137 31.76 -17.18 37.25
N SER A 138 30.48 -16.87 37.20
CA SER A 138 29.44 -17.50 38.01
C SER A 138 28.24 -17.97 37.19
N LEU A 139 28.23 -17.75 35.86
CA LEU A 139 27.09 -18.11 35.03
C LEU A 139 26.81 -19.63 35.04
N PRO A 140 25.53 -20.02 35.09
CA PRO A 140 25.12 -21.39 34.84
C PRO A 140 25.55 -21.86 33.46
N GLY A 141 25.88 -23.15 33.34
CA GLY A 141 26.10 -23.77 32.04
C GLY A 141 24.78 -23.96 31.29
N GLY A 142 24.82 -23.85 29.96
CA GLY A 142 23.63 -23.98 29.12
C GLY A 142 23.77 -23.22 27.80
N LEU A 143 22.71 -23.23 26.99
CA LEU A 143 22.64 -22.49 25.74
C LEU A 143 22.26 -21.03 25.99
N TYR A 144 23.16 -20.11 25.66
CA TYR A 144 22.88 -18.69 25.66
C TYR A 144 22.64 -18.22 24.23
N ARG A 145 21.71 -17.29 24.06
CA ARG A 145 21.42 -16.69 22.76
C ARG A 145 21.37 -15.18 22.86
N ALA A 146 21.74 -14.48 21.79
CA ALA A 146 21.57 -13.04 21.73
C ALA A 146 21.11 -12.58 20.35
N VAL A 147 20.32 -11.52 20.34
CA VAL A 147 19.86 -10.84 19.13
C VAL A 147 20.15 -9.35 19.24
N SER A 148 20.06 -8.65 18.13
CA SER A 148 20.12 -7.19 18.11
C SER A 148 18.96 -6.58 17.36
N THR A 149 18.48 -5.44 17.84
CA THR A 149 17.61 -4.52 17.09
C THR A 149 18.37 -3.20 16.87
N LEU A 150 17.86 -2.34 15.99
CA LEU A 150 18.31 -0.96 15.86
C LEU A 150 17.20 -0.03 16.33
N LEU A 151 17.53 0.88 17.24
CA LEU A 151 16.73 2.08 17.49
C LEU A 151 17.15 3.13 16.46
N LEU A 152 16.32 3.33 15.44
CA LEU A 152 16.56 4.25 14.33
C LEU A 152 16.53 5.72 14.82
N PRO A 153 17.17 6.66 14.09
CA PRO A 153 17.20 8.08 14.48
C PRO A 153 15.83 8.75 14.62
N ASP A 154 14.78 8.15 14.05
CA ASP A 154 13.40 8.61 14.16
C ASP A 154 12.62 7.97 15.31
N GLY A 155 13.29 7.19 16.17
CA GLY A 155 12.70 6.55 17.35
C GLY A 155 12.03 5.21 17.07
N ARG A 156 11.99 4.72 15.82
CA ARG A 156 11.49 3.39 15.51
C ARG A 156 12.52 2.32 15.87
N GLU A 157 12.09 1.27 16.56
CA GLU A 157 12.89 0.07 16.76
C GLU A 157 12.64 -0.96 15.66
N THR A 158 13.69 -1.53 15.09
CA THR A 158 13.59 -2.54 14.03
C THR A 158 13.18 -3.92 14.56
N GLY A 159 12.90 -4.85 13.65
CA GLY A 159 12.94 -6.27 13.99
C GLY A 159 14.34 -6.73 14.39
N ALA A 160 14.40 -7.89 15.02
CA ALA A 160 15.61 -8.47 15.56
C ALA A 160 16.42 -9.22 14.49
N SER A 161 17.74 -9.21 14.65
CA SER A 161 18.67 -10.05 13.91
C SER A 161 18.35 -11.55 14.09
N PRO A 162 18.92 -12.43 13.26
CA PRO A 162 19.07 -13.84 13.63
C PRO A 162 19.73 -13.97 15.01
N ALA A 163 19.41 -15.04 15.73
CA ALA A 163 20.03 -15.33 17.03
C ALA A 163 21.46 -15.81 16.85
N ALA A 164 22.40 -15.16 17.53
CA ALA A 164 23.71 -15.74 17.83
C ALA A 164 23.54 -16.70 19.00
N GLU A 165 24.22 -17.85 18.95
CA GLU A 165 24.07 -18.91 19.95
C GLU A 165 25.44 -19.37 20.45
N ILE A 166 25.54 -19.69 21.75
CA ILE A 166 26.73 -20.28 22.35
C ILE A 166 26.36 -21.17 23.53
N VAL A 167 27.00 -22.34 23.64
CA VAL A 167 26.91 -23.18 24.84
C VAL A 167 28.03 -22.80 25.79
N LEU A 168 27.69 -22.37 27.00
CA LEU A 168 28.65 -22.04 28.04
C LEU A 168 28.83 -23.21 29.03
N PRO A 169 30.07 -23.53 29.44
CA PRO A 169 30.33 -24.32 30.64
C PRO A 169 29.91 -23.54 31.90
N ALA A 170 29.49 -24.26 32.94
CA ALA A 170 29.19 -23.64 34.23
C ALA A 170 30.43 -22.95 34.85
N GLY A 171 30.23 -21.78 35.45
CA GLY A 171 31.31 -20.97 36.05
C GLY A 171 32.11 -20.15 35.02
N SER A 172 31.52 -19.87 33.86
CA SER A 172 32.12 -19.02 32.82
C SER A 172 31.55 -17.60 32.87
N THR A 173 32.18 -16.68 32.13
CA THR A 173 31.64 -15.36 31.79
C THR A 173 31.26 -15.35 30.31
N LEU A 174 30.14 -14.71 29.98
CA LEU A 174 29.75 -14.48 28.58
C LEU A 174 30.34 -13.17 28.09
N ARG A 175 31.16 -13.21 27.04
CA ARG A 175 31.55 -12.00 26.31
C ARG A 175 30.59 -11.79 25.15
N VAL A 176 29.89 -10.66 25.18
CA VAL A 176 28.97 -10.19 24.14
C VAL A 176 29.60 -9.00 23.43
N GLU A 177 29.79 -9.11 22.12
CA GLU A 177 30.42 -8.07 21.31
C GLU A 177 29.40 -7.53 20.28
N PRO A 178 28.92 -6.29 20.45
CA PRO A 178 28.02 -5.67 19.48
C PRO A 178 28.74 -5.46 18.14
N GLN A 179 27.97 -5.26 17.08
CA GLN A 179 28.53 -5.00 15.76
C GLN A 179 28.74 -3.49 15.59
N GLY A 180 29.80 -3.11 14.88
CA GLY A 180 30.02 -1.70 14.59
C GLY A 180 28.91 -1.15 13.69
N LEU A 181 28.24 -0.08 14.14
CA LEU A 181 27.26 0.64 13.34
C LEU A 181 27.93 1.76 12.52
N GLN A 182 27.42 1.99 11.32
CA GLN A 182 27.77 3.16 10.53
C GLN A 182 27.05 4.40 11.06
N ALA A 183 27.64 5.58 10.84
CA ALA A 183 27.01 6.84 11.20
C ALA A 183 25.62 6.95 10.56
N GLY A 184 24.61 7.30 11.35
CA GLY A 184 23.22 7.44 10.91
C GLY A 184 22.35 6.18 11.00
N GLN A 185 22.89 5.02 11.40
CA GLN A 185 22.09 3.79 11.60
C GLN A 185 21.32 3.75 12.92
N GLY A 186 21.48 4.76 13.78
CA GLY A 186 20.87 4.81 15.10
C GLY A 186 21.72 4.10 16.16
N GLN A 187 21.07 3.38 17.07
CA GLN A 187 21.70 2.69 18.21
C GLN A 187 21.39 1.19 18.19
N GLN A 188 22.41 0.35 18.38
CA GLN A 188 22.21 -1.09 18.49
C GLN A 188 21.75 -1.43 19.90
N LEU A 189 20.58 -2.06 20.03
CA LEU A 189 20.12 -2.66 21.27
C LEU A 189 20.44 -4.16 21.21
N VAL A 190 21.04 -4.68 22.27
CA VAL A 190 21.39 -6.09 22.39
C VAL A 190 20.46 -6.73 23.41
N TYR A 191 19.82 -7.83 23.02
CA TYR A 191 18.98 -8.63 23.89
C TYR A 191 19.62 -10.00 24.10
N LEU A 192 19.58 -10.50 25.33
CA LEU A 192 20.16 -11.76 25.76
C LEU A 192 19.04 -12.70 26.24
N ALA A 193 19.09 -13.95 25.79
CA ALA A 193 18.38 -15.06 26.39
C ALA A 193 19.41 -15.87 27.23
N PRO A 194 19.27 -15.87 28.56
CA PRO A 194 20.11 -16.66 29.47
C PRO A 194 19.99 -18.18 29.24
N ALA A 195 20.78 -18.98 29.97
CA ALA A 195 20.87 -20.43 29.82
C ALA A 195 19.52 -21.11 29.57
N ASP A 196 19.39 -21.71 28.38
CA ASP A 196 18.26 -22.52 27.90
C ASP A 196 16.91 -21.76 27.89
N SER A 197 16.95 -20.43 27.92
CA SER A 197 15.77 -19.57 27.75
C SER A 197 15.44 -19.35 26.27
N GLU A 198 14.15 -19.15 25.99
CA GLU A 198 13.64 -18.68 24.69
C GLU A 198 13.24 -17.20 24.73
N VAL A 199 13.28 -16.57 25.90
CA VAL A 199 12.92 -15.16 26.09
C VAL A 199 14.17 -14.29 26.01
N PHE A 200 14.18 -13.36 25.07
CA PHE A 200 15.24 -12.36 24.90
C PHE A 200 14.91 -11.10 25.70
N GLN A 201 15.82 -10.65 26.55
CA GLN A 201 15.65 -9.46 27.40
C GLN A 201 16.80 -8.48 27.25
N LEU A 202 16.52 -7.19 27.42
CA LEU A 202 17.46 -6.12 27.06
C LEU A 202 18.73 -6.16 27.94
N LEU A 203 19.88 -6.43 27.33
CA LEU A 203 21.19 -6.27 27.96
C LEU A 203 21.59 -4.79 28.01
N GLY A 204 21.18 -4.02 27.00
CA GLY A 204 21.41 -2.58 26.88
C GLY A 204 21.83 -2.20 25.46
N ALA A 205 22.48 -1.05 25.35
CA ALA A 205 22.95 -0.51 24.07
C ALA A 205 24.48 -0.37 24.04
N PRO A 206 25.24 -1.49 24.15
CA PRO A 206 26.68 -1.42 24.25
C PRO A 206 27.31 -0.91 22.95
N THR A 207 28.34 -0.07 23.07
CA THR A 207 29.17 0.42 21.95
C THR A 207 30.50 -0.33 21.82
N GLY A 208 30.73 -1.32 22.67
CA GLY A 208 31.91 -2.18 22.68
C GLY A 208 31.65 -3.47 23.46
N PRO A 209 32.66 -4.36 23.57
CA PRO A 209 32.51 -5.65 24.23
C PRO A 209 32.02 -5.54 25.67
N VAL A 210 31.05 -6.37 26.04
CA VAL A 210 30.50 -6.50 27.39
C VAL A 210 30.85 -7.87 27.94
N LEU A 211 31.41 -7.90 29.15
CA LEU A 211 31.54 -9.11 29.94
C LEU A 211 30.33 -9.22 30.84
N TRP A 212 29.47 -10.18 30.54
CA TRP A 212 28.24 -10.45 31.28
C TRP A 212 28.46 -11.66 32.18
N ASP A 213 28.37 -11.44 33.48
CA ASP A 213 28.45 -12.43 34.56
C ASP A 213 27.54 -11.96 35.72
N ARG A 214 26.24 -11.87 35.42
CA ARG A 214 25.22 -11.27 36.30
C ARG A 214 23.96 -12.13 36.32
N SER A 215 23.02 -11.80 37.21
CA SER A 215 21.73 -12.49 37.25
C SER A 215 20.92 -12.19 35.97
N PRO A 216 20.19 -13.17 35.42
CA PRO A 216 19.13 -12.93 34.44
C PRO A 216 18.15 -11.82 34.84
N ASP A 217 17.86 -11.69 36.14
CA ASP A 217 16.94 -10.67 36.68
C ASP A 217 17.46 -9.23 36.51
N ASP A 218 18.75 -9.06 36.19
CA ASP A 218 19.34 -7.75 35.90
C ASP A 218 19.12 -7.31 34.44
N LEU A 219 18.50 -8.15 33.61
CA LEU A 219 18.12 -7.80 32.24
C LEU A 219 16.86 -6.92 32.24
N GLY A 220 16.75 -6.07 31.23
CA GLY A 220 15.62 -5.15 31.08
C GLY A 220 14.40 -5.80 30.43
N GLN A 221 13.66 -4.98 29.69
CA GLN A 221 12.44 -5.39 29.00
C GLN A 221 12.65 -6.48 27.93
N ASP A 222 11.59 -7.23 27.65
CA ASP A 222 11.56 -8.28 26.63
C ASP A 222 11.70 -7.70 25.20
N CYS A 223 12.34 -8.47 24.31
CA CYS A 223 12.45 -8.13 22.89
C CYS A 223 11.12 -8.40 22.18
N LEU A 224 10.48 -7.35 21.67
CA LEU A 224 9.27 -7.45 20.85
C LEU A 224 9.57 -7.57 19.35
N GLY A 225 10.84 -7.40 18.95
CA GLY A 225 11.27 -7.39 17.56
C GLY A 225 11.54 -8.77 16.94
N ALA A 226 11.49 -9.84 17.73
CA ALA A 226 11.83 -11.19 17.26
C ALA A 226 10.87 -11.67 16.14
N GLY A 227 11.44 -12.14 15.03
CA GLY A 227 10.66 -12.64 13.89
C GLY A 227 9.99 -11.56 13.04
N LEU A 228 10.30 -10.28 13.27
CA LEU A 228 9.74 -9.16 12.52
C LEU A 228 10.69 -8.68 11.42
N TRP A 229 10.11 -8.31 10.29
CA TRP A 229 10.79 -7.96 9.04
C TRP A 229 10.38 -6.56 8.58
N PRO A 230 11.22 -5.89 7.77
CA PRO A 230 10.82 -4.64 7.12
C PRO A 230 9.71 -4.90 6.08
N LEU A 231 9.14 -3.82 5.53
CA LEU A 231 8.23 -3.90 4.39
C LEU A 231 8.85 -4.78 3.27
N PRO A 232 8.15 -5.82 2.79
CA PRO A 232 8.65 -6.70 1.73
C PRO A 232 9.14 -5.91 0.51
N ALA A 233 10.31 -6.29 -0.02
CA ALA A 233 10.97 -5.57 -1.11
C ALA A 233 10.17 -5.57 -2.42
N ALA A 234 9.31 -6.57 -2.63
CA ALA A 234 8.46 -6.69 -3.81
C ALA A 234 7.04 -6.13 -3.59
N ALA A 235 6.77 -5.45 -2.47
CA ALA A 235 5.48 -4.80 -2.24
C ALA A 235 5.30 -3.61 -3.20
N THR A 236 4.18 -3.60 -3.94
CA THR A 236 3.87 -2.58 -4.96
C THR A 236 2.62 -1.77 -4.64
N VAL A 237 1.80 -2.22 -3.69
CA VAL A 237 0.60 -1.52 -3.23
C VAL A 237 0.65 -1.45 -1.71
N ILE A 238 0.44 -0.27 -1.14
CA ILE A 238 0.34 -0.09 0.31
C ILE A 238 -0.92 0.68 0.68
N GLN A 239 -1.47 0.37 1.86
CA GLN A 239 -2.61 1.08 2.41
C GLN A 239 -2.66 0.95 3.93
N HIS A 240 -2.79 2.07 4.62
CA HIS A 240 -3.06 2.10 6.04
C HIS A 240 -4.54 1.84 6.31
N TRP A 241 -4.81 0.95 7.26
CA TRP A 241 -6.14 0.60 7.70
C TRP A 241 -6.10 0.03 9.12
N GLN A 242 -7.00 0.50 10.00
CA GLN A 242 -7.13 0.03 11.39
C GLN A 242 -5.81 -0.04 12.19
N GLY A 243 -4.95 0.99 12.05
CA GLY A 243 -3.70 1.09 12.80
C GLY A 243 -2.57 0.18 12.29
N ARG A 244 -2.73 -0.42 11.11
CA ARG A 244 -1.72 -1.27 10.45
C ARG A 244 -1.46 -0.78 9.03
N LEU A 245 -0.25 -1.03 8.54
CA LEU A 245 0.08 -0.89 7.13
C LEU A 245 -0.12 -2.22 6.43
N PHE A 246 -0.98 -2.24 5.41
CA PHE A 246 -1.17 -3.37 4.51
C PHE A 246 -0.29 -3.20 3.28
N ALA A 247 0.34 -4.28 2.84
CA ALA A 247 1.27 -4.29 1.71
C ALA A 247 0.97 -5.46 0.78
N GLY A 248 0.61 -5.15 -0.47
CA GLY A 248 0.34 -6.12 -1.51
C GLY A 248 1.61 -6.48 -2.31
N GLN A 249 1.86 -7.77 -2.45
CA GLN A 249 2.96 -8.33 -3.24
C GLN A 249 2.44 -9.44 -4.16
N ALA A 250 2.70 -9.31 -5.46
CA ALA A 250 2.43 -10.38 -6.42
C ALA A 250 3.43 -11.53 -6.25
N LEU A 251 2.94 -12.77 -6.34
CA LEU A 251 3.74 -13.99 -6.29
C LEU A 251 3.82 -14.63 -7.69
N ALA A 252 4.83 -15.49 -7.88
CA ALA A 252 5.10 -16.15 -9.16
C ALA A 252 4.01 -17.15 -9.59
N ASP A 253 3.18 -17.62 -8.67
CA ASP A 253 2.08 -18.56 -8.91
C ASP A 253 0.80 -17.90 -9.44
N GLY A 254 0.81 -16.57 -9.63
CA GLY A 254 -0.33 -15.80 -10.11
C GLY A 254 -1.35 -15.42 -9.03
N ASN A 255 -0.99 -15.60 -7.75
CA ASN A 255 -1.67 -15.05 -6.58
C ASN A 255 -0.90 -13.83 -6.04
N SER A 256 -1.48 -13.14 -5.06
CA SER A 256 -0.79 -12.11 -4.27
C SER A 256 -0.92 -12.41 -2.79
N ALA A 257 0.15 -12.08 -2.05
CA ALA A 257 0.11 -11.99 -0.60
C ALA A 257 -0.21 -10.54 -0.21
N ILE A 258 -1.14 -10.37 0.73
CA ILE A 258 -1.38 -9.11 1.41
C ILE A 258 -0.84 -9.24 2.83
N TRP A 259 0.32 -8.64 3.07
CA TRP A 259 0.98 -8.58 4.35
C TRP A 259 0.38 -7.46 5.19
N PHE A 260 0.30 -7.62 6.50
CA PHE A 260 -0.07 -6.52 7.39
C PHE A 260 0.93 -6.37 8.54
N SER A 261 1.25 -5.14 8.88
CA SER A 261 2.19 -4.84 9.95
C SER A 261 1.60 -5.21 11.32
N LYS A 262 2.43 -5.20 12.36
CA LYS A 262 1.94 -5.16 13.76
C LYS A 262 1.15 -3.86 14.00
N PRO A 263 0.15 -3.86 14.91
CA PRO A 263 -0.60 -2.66 15.26
C PRO A 263 0.32 -1.57 15.80
N LEU A 264 0.15 -0.33 15.34
CA LEU A 264 0.91 0.85 15.76
C LEU A 264 2.43 0.80 15.48
N ALA A 265 2.96 -0.34 15.03
CA ALA A 265 4.32 -0.52 14.52
C ALA A 265 4.28 -0.84 13.03
N TRP A 266 3.86 0.16 12.25
CA TRP A 266 3.55 0.04 10.82
C TRP A 266 4.75 -0.34 9.93
N HIS A 267 5.98 -0.28 10.47
CA HIS A 267 7.21 -0.69 9.81
C HIS A 267 7.65 -2.14 10.11
N LEU A 268 6.91 -2.87 10.96
CA LEU A 268 7.23 -4.23 11.39
C LEU A 268 6.21 -5.24 10.87
N PHE A 269 6.68 -6.20 10.06
CA PHE A 269 5.86 -7.23 9.44
C PHE A 269 6.28 -8.62 9.93
N ASP A 270 5.30 -9.43 10.34
CA ASP A 270 5.52 -10.85 10.58
C ASP A 270 5.15 -11.62 9.30
N THR A 271 6.15 -11.86 8.47
CA THR A 271 5.93 -12.50 7.16
C THR A 271 5.67 -14.01 7.28
N ALA A 272 5.64 -14.58 8.49
CA ALA A 272 5.29 -15.98 8.71
C ALA A 272 3.81 -16.15 9.08
N ALA A 273 3.22 -15.18 9.76
CA ALA A 273 1.85 -15.28 10.29
C ALA A 273 0.89 -14.19 9.81
N ASP A 274 1.37 -12.97 9.56
CA ASP A 274 0.51 -11.80 9.36
C ASP A 274 0.27 -11.50 7.86
N PHE A 275 -0.43 -12.42 7.20
CA PHE A 275 -0.86 -12.24 5.81
C PHE A 275 -2.12 -13.02 5.44
N PHE A 276 -2.72 -12.64 4.32
CA PHE A 276 -3.69 -13.45 3.61
C PHE A 276 -3.41 -13.47 2.11
N MET A 277 -3.90 -14.50 1.43
CA MET A 277 -3.71 -14.71 0.00
C MET A 277 -4.95 -14.30 -0.79
N VAL A 278 -4.74 -13.71 -1.97
CA VAL A 278 -5.82 -13.36 -2.91
C VAL A 278 -5.44 -13.75 -4.34
N PRO A 279 -6.38 -14.29 -5.15
CA PRO A 279 -6.10 -14.63 -6.55
C PRO A 279 -5.81 -13.40 -7.42
N GLY A 280 -4.80 -13.51 -8.28
CA GLY A 280 -4.40 -12.43 -9.20
C GLY A 280 -3.42 -11.42 -8.57
N GLU A 281 -2.88 -10.56 -9.42
CA GLU A 281 -1.95 -9.49 -9.04
C GLU A 281 -2.72 -8.36 -8.33
N VAL A 282 -2.38 -8.05 -7.08
CA VAL A 282 -2.97 -6.94 -6.32
C VAL A 282 -2.64 -5.59 -6.97
N ARG A 283 -3.68 -4.77 -7.14
CA ARG A 283 -3.61 -3.46 -7.80
C ARG A 283 -4.26 -2.36 -6.98
N MET A 284 -5.09 -2.73 -6.02
CA MET A 284 -5.88 -1.80 -5.22
C MET A 284 -6.06 -2.34 -3.81
N LEU A 285 -5.81 -1.49 -2.83
CA LEU A 285 -6.24 -1.64 -1.45
C LEU A 285 -7.01 -0.37 -1.10
N ALA A 286 -8.33 -0.48 -0.94
CA ALA A 286 -9.21 0.66 -0.63
C ALA A 286 -9.79 0.44 0.78
N PRO A 287 -9.38 1.24 1.78
CA PRO A 287 -9.85 1.08 3.14
C PRO A 287 -11.33 1.46 3.22
N HIS A 288 -12.06 0.89 4.17
CA HIS A 288 -13.42 1.29 4.56
C HIS A 288 -13.69 0.78 5.98
N ASP A 289 -14.62 1.39 6.70
CA ASP A 289 -14.87 1.06 8.10
C ASP A 289 -15.34 -0.39 8.28
N ALA A 290 -16.17 -0.87 7.34
CA ALA A 290 -16.65 -2.26 7.32
C ALA A 290 -15.64 -3.29 6.79
N GLY A 291 -14.49 -2.87 6.22
CA GLY A 291 -13.52 -3.80 5.63
C GLY A 291 -12.54 -3.15 4.65
N LEU A 292 -11.43 -3.82 4.38
CA LEU A 292 -10.48 -3.47 3.34
C LEU A 292 -10.91 -4.09 2.01
N VAL A 293 -11.20 -3.25 1.01
CA VAL A 293 -11.52 -3.73 -0.34
C VAL A 293 -10.23 -3.97 -1.10
N VAL A 294 -10.03 -5.21 -1.54
CA VAL A 294 -8.86 -5.64 -2.29
C VAL A 294 -9.27 -5.82 -3.74
N GLY A 295 -8.61 -5.10 -4.66
CA GLY A 295 -8.76 -5.30 -6.09
C GLY A 295 -7.51 -5.92 -6.68
N THR A 296 -7.69 -6.97 -7.47
CA THR A 296 -6.60 -7.60 -8.23
C THR A 296 -6.89 -7.53 -9.72
N SER A 297 -5.98 -8.07 -10.53
CA SER A 297 -6.21 -8.28 -11.97
C SER A 297 -7.38 -9.21 -12.29
N LYS A 298 -7.85 -10.04 -11.34
CA LYS A 298 -8.85 -11.08 -11.55
C LYS A 298 -10.18 -10.87 -10.83
N GLY A 299 -10.25 -10.02 -9.81
CA GLY A 299 -11.45 -9.90 -8.97
C GLY A 299 -11.49 -8.68 -8.07
N LEU A 300 -12.58 -8.58 -7.32
CA LEU A 300 -12.76 -7.69 -6.19
C LEU A 300 -13.12 -8.52 -4.96
N TRP A 301 -12.48 -8.22 -3.84
CA TRP A 301 -12.70 -8.89 -2.56
C TRP A 301 -12.84 -7.88 -1.43
N ALA A 302 -13.47 -8.30 -0.34
CA ALA A 302 -13.50 -7.59 0.92
C ALA A 302 -12.84 -8.45 2.00
N TYR A 303 -11.85 -7.86 2.67
CA TYR A 303 -11.21 -8.39 3.86
C TYR A 303 -11.76 -7.68 5.10
N SER A 304 -12.14 -8.44 6.10
CA SER A 304 -12.72 -7.98 7.38
C SER A 304 -12.39 -9.02 8.45
N ASP A 305 -13.00 -8.92 9.63
CA ASP A 305 -12.92 -9.97 10.66
C ASP A 305 -13.62 -11.25 10.18
N GLY A 306 -12.89 -12.10 9.44
CA GLY A 306 -13.42 -13.34 8.86
C GLY A 306 -12.77 -13.74 7.54
N PRO A 307 -13.36 -14.70 6.81
CA PRO A 307 -12.82 -15.14 5.53
C PRO A 307 -12.90 -14.03 4.48
N LEU A 308 -11.91 -13.98 3.60
CA LEU A 308 -11.90 -13.10 2.44
C LEU A 308 -13.14 -13.35 1.57
N LYS A 309 -13.99 -12.34 1.40
CA LYS A 309 -15.23 -12.44 0.65
C LYS A 309 -15.06 -11.90 -0.77
N GLN A 310 -15.32 -12.71 -1.78
CA GLN A 310 -15.36 -12.20 -3.16
C GLN A 310 -16.60 -11.33 -3.37
N LEU A 311 -16.37 -10.08 -3.81
CA LEU A 311 -17.41 -9.13 -4.20
C LEU A 311 -17.76 -9.28 -5.68
N ALA A 312 -16.75 -9.50 -6.52
CA ALA A 312 -16.92 -9.62 -7.97
C ALA A 312 -15.88 -10.54 -8.63
N PRO A 313 -16.26 -11.29 -9.69
CA PRO A 313 -15.36 -12.17 -10.45
C PRO A 313 -14.64 -11.45 -11.61
N TYR A 314 -14.30 -10.18 -11.43
CA TYR A 314 -13.52 -9.38 -12.38
C TYR A 314 -12.70 -8.32 -11.64
N GLY A 315 -11.56 -7.97 -12.22
CA GLY A 315 -10.56 -7.16 -11.56
C GLY A 315 -10.70 -5.67 -11.80
N VAL A 316 -9.63 -4.97 -11.42
CA VAL A 316 -9.40 -3.56 -11.69
C VAL A 316 -8.19 -3.39 -12.63
N PRO A 317 -8.15 -2.31 -13.44
CA PRO A 317 -6.93 -1.92 -14.12
C PRO A 317 -5.86 -1.50 -13.11
N SER A 318 -4.62 -1.39 -13.57
CA SER A 318 -3.53 -0.83 -12.76
C SER A 318 -3.76 0.66 -12.50
N GLY A 319 -3.08 1.24 -11.52
CA GLY A 319 -3.21 2.66 -11.19
C GLY A 319 -3.90 2.89 -9.86
N LEU A 320 -4.60 4.01 -9.71
CA LEU A 320 -5.48 4.32 -8.58
C LEU A 320 -6.94 4.22 -9.06
N PRO A 321 -7.52 3.02 -9.17
CA PRO A 321 -8.85 2.81 -9.77
C PRO A 321 -10.01 3.17 -8.85
N TRP A 322 -9.78 3.83 -7.73
CA TRP A 322 -10.84 4.12 -6.75
C TRP A 322 -10.70 5.50 -6.13
N ALA A 323 -11.82 5.99 -5.61
CA ALA A 323 -11.90 7.16 -4.76
C ALA A 323 -13.01 6.95 -3.72
N ARG A 324 -12.95 7.71 -2.62
CA ARG A 324 -14.04 7.80 -1.64
C ARG A 324 -14.86 9.06 -1.90
N ASP A 325 -16.16 8.95 -1.75
CA ASP A 325 -17.02 10.14 -1.67
C ASP A 325 -17.03 10.73 -0.25
N GLU A 326 -17.79 11.81 -0.08
CA GLU A 326 -17.94 12.54 1.18
C GLU A 326 -18.56 11.68 2.29
N ASP A 327 -19.37 10.69 1.92
CA ASP A 327 -20.02 9.74 2.85
C ASP A 327 -19.12 8.53 3.15
N GLY A 328 -17.90 8.49 2.60
CA GLY A 328 -16.94 7.40 2.80
C GLY A 328 -17.18 6.18 1.92
N ARG A 329 -18.14 6.22 0.99
CA ARG A 329 -18.41 5.12 0.06
C ARG A 329 -17.28 4.99 -0.95
N ILE A 330 -16.85 3.76 -1.21
CA ILE A 330 -15.80 3.49 -2.20
C ILE A 330 -16.43 3.39 -3.59
N TRP A 331 -15.99 4.26 -4.50
CA TRP A 331 -16.24 4.21 -5.94
C TRP A 331 -15.05 3.59 -6.65
N ILE A 332 -15.30 2.62 -7.54
CA ILE A 332 -14.25 1.83 -8.18
C ILE A 332 -14.50 1.80 -9.70
N TRP A 333 -13.48 2.18 -10.45
CA TRP A 333 -13.34 1.91 -11.87
C TRP A 333 -12.81 0.48 -12.07
N SER A 334 -13.70 -0.44 -12.44
CA SER A 334 -13.36 -1.85 -12.66
C SER A 334 -13.19 -2.17 -14.14
N GLN A 335 -12.73 -3.40 -14.43
CA GLN A 335 -12.71 -3.96 -15.80
C GLN A 335 -14.09 -4.03 -16.46
N ARG A 336 -15.19 -3.81 -15.72
CA ARG A 336 -16.58 -3.79 -16.23
C ARG A 336 -17.27 -2.43 -16.06
N GLY A 337 -16.51 -1.37 -15.79
CA GLY A 337 -17.04 -0.03 -15.54
C GLY A 337 -17.16 0.29 -14.05
N ILE A 338 -18.01 1.26 -13.71
CA ILE A 338 -18.10 1.79 -12.35
C ILE A 338 -18.91 0.85 -11.45
N CYS A 339 -18.35 0.55 -10.30
CA CYS A 339 -19.04 -0.11 -9.20
C CYS A 339 -18.73 0.59 -7.88
N THR A 340 -19.48 0.21 -6.84
CA THR A 340 -19.22 0.64 -5.47
C THR A 340 -18.98 -0.58 -4.60
N ALA A 341 -18.29 -0.41 -3.48
CA ALA A 341 -18.01 -1.49 -2.54
C ALA A 341 -18.48 -1.14 -1.12
N LEU A 342 -18.92 -2.18 -0.40
CA LEU A 342 -19.38 -2.13 0.99
C LEU A 342 -20.48 -1.08 1.25
N PRO A 343 -21.67 -1.18 0.62
CA PRO A 343 -22.21 -2.34 -0.09
C PRO A 343 -21.77 -2.42 -1.56
N PHE A 344 -21.67 -3.65 -2.08
CA PHE A 344 -21.29 -3.86 -3.46
C PHE A 344 -22.46 -3.66 -4.43
N ALA A 345 -22.26 -2.82 -5.44
CA ALA A 345 -23.22 -2.62 -6.52
C ALA A 345 -22.53 -2.21 -7.82
N ASN A 346 -22.93 -2.84 -8.94
CA ASN A 346 -22.56 -2.39 -10.27
C ASN A 346 -23.45 -1.22 -10.69
N LEU A 347 -22.83 -0.10 -11.08
CA LEU A 347 -23.58 1.10 -11.46
C LEU A 347 -23.75 1.23 -12.96
N THR A 348 -22.75 0.82 -13.75
CA THR A 348 -22.77 1.11 -15.20
C THR A 348 -22.74 -0.13 -16.09
N SER A 349 -22.56 -1.34 -15.57
CA SER A 349 -22.31 -2.55 -16.37
C SER A 349 -23.43 -2.91 -17.37
N THR A 350 -24.65 -2.39 -17.17
CA THR A 350 -25.82 -2.60 -18.03
C THR A 350 -26.04 -1.51 -19.07
N THR A 351 -25.41 -0.34 -18.92
CA THR A 351 -25.64 0.84 -19.76
C THR A 351 -24.37 1.30 -20.46
N VAL A 352 -23.23 1.30 -19.76
CA VAL A 352 -21.94 1.78 -20.27
C VAL A 352 -20.94 0.64 -20.32
N SER A 353 -20.36 0.47 -21.51
CA SER A 353 -19.24 -0.42 -21.76
C SER A 353 -18.16 0.39 -22.48
N VAL A 354 -17.09 0.73 -21.78
CA VAL A 354 -15.91 1.41 -22.35
C VAL A 354 -14.65 0.61 -22.02
N PRO A 355 -13.57 0.76 -22.81
CA PRO A 355 -12.28 0.19 -22.47
C PRO A 355 -11.86 0.59 -21.05
N PRO A 356 -11.42 -0.36 -20.21
CA PRO A 356 -11.02 -0.05 -18.84
C PRO A 356 -9.73 0.76 -18.75
N GLY A 357 -8.92 0.80 -19.82
CA GLY A 357 -7.58 1.39 -19.82
C GLY A 357 -6.54 0.47 -19.19
N THR A 358 -5.26 0.76 -19.45
CA THR A 358 -4.12 0.02 -18.90
C THR A 358 -3.65 0.56 -17.55
N ASP A 359 -3.74 1.87 -17.38
CA ASP A 359 -3.42 2.59 -16.15
C ASP A 359 -4.48 3.66 -15.92
N VAL A 360 -4.94 3.80 -14.67
CA VAL A 360 -6.05 4.70 -14.34
C VAL A 360 -5.77 5.54 -13.12
N HIS A 361 -6.38 6.71 -13.07
CA HIS A 361 -6.45 7.53 -11.88
C HIS A 361 -7.88 8.00 -11.68
N ALA A 362 -8.46 7.58 -10.57
CA ALA A 362 -9.80 7.94 -10.17
C ALA A 362 -9.73 9.01 -9.06
N HIS A 363 -10.64 9.96 -9.14
CA HIS A 363 -10.79 11.00 -8.13
C HIS A 363 -12.27 11.33 -7.93
N TRP A 364 -12.62 11.65 -6.71
CA TRP A 364 -13.94 12.17 -6.36
C TRP A 364 -13.81 13.65 -6.04
N CYS A 365 -14.60 14.50 -6.71
CA CYS A 365 -14.63 15.92 -6.42
C CYS A 365 -16.02 16.52 -6.57
N GLN A 366 -16.22 17.66 -5.92
CA GLN A 366 -17.37 18.54 -6.16
C GLN A 366 -16.96 19.65 -7.13
N HIS A 367 -17.78 19.87 -8.14
CA HIS A 367 -17.61 20.98 -9.08
C HIS A 367 -18.97 21.58 -9.42
N ALA A 368 -19.10 22.90 -9.30
CA ALA A 368 -20.34 23.62 -9.60
C ALA A 368 -21.60 23.04 -8.91
N GLY A 369 -21.46 22.54 -7.68
CA GLY A 369 -22.56 21.94 -6.92
C GLY A 369 -22.96 20.53 -7.37
N GLN A 370 -22.13 19.85 -8.16
CA GLN A 370 -22.30 18.47 -8.60
C GLN A 370 -21.12 17.61 -8.15
N SER A 371 -21.43 16.39 -7.75
CA SER A 371 -20.42 15.38 -7.42
C SER A 371 -19.98 14.62 -8.66
N HIS A 372 -18.67 14.48 -8.82
CA HIS A 372 -18.07 13.80 -9.97
C HIS A 372 -17.11 12.71 -9.50
N PHE A 373 -17.33 11.50 -9.99
CA PHE A 373 -16.31 10.45 -10.04
C PHE A 373 -15.59 10.55 -11.38
N ILE A 374 -14.40 11.14 -11.38
CA ILE A 374 -13.59 11.38 -12.57
C ILE A 374 -12.59 10.24 -12.70
N VAL A 375 -12.51 9.64 -13.88
CA VAL A 375 -11.50 8.63 -14.21
C VAL A 375 -10.68 9.13 -15.39
N SER A 376 -9.38 9.25 -15.18
CA SER A 376 -8.39 9.40 -16.25
C SER A 376 -7.83 8.02 -16.57
N THR A 377 -7.74 7.68 -17.86
CA THR A 377 -7.21 6.39 -18.31
C THR A 377 -6.12 6.61 -19.34
N ALA A 378 -4.99 5.92 -19.19
CA ALA A 378 -4.06 5.74 -20.30
C ALA A 378 -4.76 4.90 -21.39
N ALA A 379 -4.70 5.39 -22.63
CA ALA A 379 -5.31 4.69 -23.75
C ALA A 379 -4.61 3.35 -23.98
N ASP A 380 -5.40 2.29 -24.09
CA ASP A 380 -4.94 1.02 -24.66
C ASP A 380 -5.53 0.91 -26.06
N ALA A 381 -4.67 0.82 -27.08
CA ALA A 381 -5.12 0.62 -28.46
C ALA A 381 -5.73 -0.78 -28.69
N VAL A 382 -5.55 -1.71 -27.73
CA VAL A 382 -5.88 -3.14 -27.88
C VAL A 382 -7.02 -3.59 -26.96
N ALA A 383 -7.22 -2.99 -25.78
CA ALA A 383 -8.30 -3.39 -24.88
C ALA A 383 -9.68 -2.93 -25.40
N GLY A 384 -10.48 -3.90 -25.87
CA GLY A 384 -11.88 -3.67 -26.21
C GLY A 384 -12.74 -3.38 -24.97
N ALA A 385 -13.86 -2.71 -25.17
CA ALA A 385 -14.87 -2.56 -24.12
C ALA A 385 -15.38 -3.96 -23.69
N PHE A 386 -15.78 -4.15 -22.42
CA PHE A 386 -16.14 -5.48 -21.88
C PHE A 386 -17.38 -6.12 -22.54
N ASN A 387 -18.41 -5.32 -22.85
CA ASN A 387 -19.60 -5.73 -23.60
C ASN A 387 -19.66 -4.94 -24.92
N PRO A 388 -18.71 -5.12 -25.86
CA PRO A 388 -18.83 -4.52 -27.17
C PRO A 388 -19.89 -5.34 -27.91
N ARG A 389 -21.10 -4.80 -28.06
CA ARG A 389 -22.22 -5.35 -28.86
C ARG A 389 -22.01 -6.79 -29.35
N SER A 390 -22.57 -7.77 -28.66
CA SER A 390 -22.68 -9.11 -29.23
C SER A 390 -23.76 -9.06 -30.34
N PRO A 391 -23.45 -9.29 -31.63
CA PRO A 391 -24.48 -9.43 -32.64
C PRO A 391 -25.25 -10.73 -32.34
N ILE A 392 -26.41 -10.60 -31.70
CA ILE A 392 -27.39 -11.68 -31.63
C ILE A 392 -27.97 -11.81 -33.04
N GLY A 393 -27.50 -12.79 -33.81
CA GLY A 393 -28.10 -13.17 -35.10
C GLY A 393 -27.09 -13.44 -36.21
N GLY A 394 -26.34 -14.55 -36.10
CA GLY A 394 -25.84 -15.22 -37.29
C GLY A 394 -27.03 -15.91 -37.97
N ILE A 395 -27.65 -15.26 -38.96
CA ILE A 395 -28.40 -15.99 -39.97
C ILE A 395 -27.36 -16.59 -40.89
N VAL A 396 -27.31 -17.93 -40.89
CA VAL A 396 -26.64 -18.70 -41.94
C VAL A 396 -27.42 -18.48 -43.22
N SER A 397 -26.74 -17.95 -44.24
CA SER A 397 -27.04 -18.21 -45.65
C SER A 397 -25.72 -18.42 -46.37
#